data_AF-G5JHN6-F1
#
_entry.id   AF-G5JHN6-F1
#
_cell.length_a   1.000
_cell.length_b   1.000
_cell.length_c   1.000
_cell.angle_alpha   90.00
_cell.angle_beta   90.00
_cell.angle_gamma   90.00
#
_symmetry.space_group_name_H-M   'P 1'
#
loop_
_entity.id
_entity.type
_entity.pdbx_description
1 polymer ?
#
loop_
_entity_poly.entity_id
_entity_poly.type
_entity_poly.pdbx_seq_one_letter_code
_entity_poly.pdbx_strand_id
1 'polypeptide(L)'
;MQFTSLIIPILLIVLMWFFLIRPQQKRAKEHREMISRVEAGQRITTIGGIKGTVKAVDETTVVITVNGHGTEMTFEKPAIKQVDPS
;
A
#
# COMPACT_ATOMS: atom_id res chain seq x y z
N MET A 1 -26.52 32.47 -24.75
CA MET A 1 -26.95 31.05 -24.70
C MET A 1 -25.82 30.04 -25.00
N GLN A 2 -24.55 30.45 -25.21
CA GLN A 2 -23.44 29.51 -25.50
C GLN A 2 -22.63 29.05 -24.28
N PHE A 3 -22.67 29.79 -23.15
CA PHE A 3 -21.98 29.38 -21.92
C PHE A 3 -22.60 28.14 -21.26
N THR A 4 -23.90 27.92 -21.45
CA THR A 4 -24.62 26.77 -20.89
C THR A 4 -24.12 25.44 -21.46
N SER A 5 -23.63 25.42 -22.70
CA SER A 5 -23.07 24.23 -23.36
C SER A 5 -21.71 23.80 -22.81
N LEU A 6 -20.94 24.70 -22.19
CA LEU A 6 -19.65 24.39 -21.56
C LEU A 6 -19.79 23.84 -20.13
N ILE A 7 -20.95 24.02 -19.49
CA ILE A 7 -21.19 23.54 -18.12
C ILE A 7 -21.20 22.00 -18.08
N ILE A 8 -21.86 21.36 -19.04
CA ILE A 8 -21.97 19.89 -19.11
C ILE A 8 -20.59 19.19 -19.21
N PRO A 9 -19.69 19.56 -20.15
CA PRO A 9 -18.38 18.92 -20.24
C PRO A 9 -17.48 19.22 -19.03
N ILE A 10 -17.53 20.43 -18.48
CA ILE A 10 -16.77 20.78 -17.26
C ILE A 10 -17.24 19.94 -16.08
N LEU A 11 -18.56 19.79 -15.90
CA LEU A 11 -19.14 18.97 -14.84
C LEU A 11 -18.68 17.51 -14.95
N LEU A 12 -18.64 16.96 -16.17
CA LEU A 12 -18.23 15.59 -16.43
C LEU A 12 -16.74 15.36 -16.14
N ILE A 13 -15.88 16.31 -16.50
CA ILE A 13 -14.45 16.27 -16.14
C ILE A 13 -14.26 16.30 -14.63
N VAL A 14 -14.98 17.19 -13.92
CA VAL A 14 -14.90 17.29 -12.45
C VAL A 14 -15.39 16.00 -11.80
N LEU A 15 -16.48 15.41 -12.30
CA LEU A 15 -17.01 14.14 -11.81
C LEU A 15 -15.99 13.01 -12.02
N MET A 16 -15.42 12.88 -13.22
CA MET A 16 -14.41 11.87 -13.54
C MET A 16 -13.14 12.05 -12.69
N TRP A 17 -12.66 13.28 -12.52
CA TRP A 17 -11.52 13.62 -11.67
C TRP A 17 -11.77 13.20 -10.22
N PHE A 18 -12.95 13.53 -9.68
CA PHE A 18 -13.33 13.16 -8.32
C PHE A 18 -13.41 11.65 -8.13
N PHE A 19 -14.02 10.93 -9.08
CA PHE A 19 -14.18 9.47 -8.99
C PHE A 19 -12.87 8.70 -9.15
N LEU A 20 -11.87 9.20 -9.88
CA LEU A 20 -10.59 8.50 -10.08
C LEU A 20 -9.54 8.87 -9.03
N ILE A 21 -9.38 10.15 -8.70
CA ILE A 21 -8.29 10.61 -7.82
C ILE A 21 -8.57 10.31 -6.35
N ARG A 22 -9.81 10.49 -5.90
CA ARG A 22 -10.15 10.27 -4.50
C ARG A 22 -9.93 8.81 -4.05
N PRO A 23 -10.33 7.76 -4.79
CA PRO A 23 -10.02 6.39 -4.39
C PRO A 23 -8.53 6.07 -4.47
N GLN A 24 -7.78 6.69 -5.40
CA GLN A 24 -6.35 6.48 -5.52
C GLN A 24 -5.59 7.02 -4.31
N GLN A 25 -5.93 8.25 -3.87
CA GLN A 25 -5.35 8.85 -2.66
C GLN A 25 -5.67 8.02 -1.41
N LYS A 26 -6.91 7.51 -1.31
CA LYS A 26 -7.33 6.65 -0.20
C LYS A 26 -6.49 5.36 -0.12
N ARG A 27 -6.32 4.65 -1.24
CA ARG A 27 -5.47 3.44 -1.31
C ARG A 27 -4.01 3.70 -0.94
N ALA A 28 -3.45 4.82 -1.42
CA ALA A 28 -2.06 5.18 -1.10
C ALA A 28 -1.88 5.50 0.40
N LYS A 29 -2.85 6.18 1.01
CA LYS A 29 -2.85 6.47 2.45
C LYS A 29 -2.98 5.20 3.28
N GLU A 30 -3.93 4.33 2.92
CA GLU A 30 -4.13 3.02 3.57
C GLU A 30 -2.86 2.15 3.48
N HIS A 31 -2.19 2.13 2.33
CA HIS A 31 -0.95 1.38 2.16
C HIS A 31 0.18 1.94 3.03
N ARG A 32 0.35 3.27 3.09
CA ARG A 32 1.32 3.91 4.01
C ARG A 32 1.01 3.62 5.47
N GLU A 33 -0.25 3.67 5.86
CA GLU A 33 -0.68 3.36 7.23
C GLU A 33 -0.43 1.88 7.57
N MET A 34 -0.71 0.96 6.64
CA MET A 34 -0.41 -0.47 6.83
C MET A 34 1.09 -0.70 7.05
N ILE A 35 1.93 -0.12 6.21
CA ILE A 35 3.40 -0.19 6.32
C ILE A 35 3.88 0.37 7.67
N SER A 36 3.29 1.45 8.16
CA SER A 36 3.67 2.05 9.44
C SER A 36 3.31 1.19 10.66
N ARG A 37 2.39 0.23 10.50
CA ARG A 37 1.94 -0.69 11.54
C ARG A 37 2.68 -2.04 11.52
N VAL A 38 3.62 -2.21 10.59
CA VAL A 38 4.45 -3.41 10.54
C VAL A 38 5.40 -3.41 11.73
N GLU A 39 5.28 -4.42 12.57
CA GLU A 39 6.09 -4.58 13.78
C GLU A 39 6.84 -5.92 13.77
N ALA A 40 7.93 -6.00 14.54
CA ALA A 40 8.66 -7.24 14.72
C ALA A 40 7.77 -8.33 15.35
N GLY A 41 7.91 -9.57 14.86
CA GLY A 41 7.12 -10.72 15.28
C GLY A 41 5.86 -10.98 14.44
N GLN A 42 5.43 -10.03 13.60
CA GLN A 42 4.29 -10.23 12.73
C GLN A 42 4.60 -11.13 11.54
N ARG A 43 3.61 -11.90 11.08
CA ARG A 43 3.67 -12.61 9.80
C ARG A 43 3.23 -11.68 8.69
N ILE A 44 3.95 -11.70 7.59
CA ILE A 44 3.67 -10.86 6.44
C ILE A 44 3.70 -11.66 5.14
N THR A 45 2.99 -11.14 4.14
CA THR A 45 3.10 -11.58 2.76
C THR A 45 3.62 -10.42 1.90
N THR A 46 4.70 -10.66 1.17
CA THR A 46 5.28 -9.70 0.22
C THR A 46 4.47 -9.64 -1.08
N ILE A 47 4.72 -8.63 -1.93
CA ILE A 47 4.06 -8.49 -3.25
C ILE A 47 4.33 -9.71 -4.14
N GLY A 48 5.52 -10.32 -4.04
CA GLY A 48 5.90 -11.53 -4.76
C GLY A 48 5.28 -12.82 -4.22
N GLY A 49 4.46 -12.75 -3.17
CA GLY A 49 3.82 -13.92 -2.55
C GLY A 49 4.70 -14.67 -1.56
N ILE A 50 5.90 -14.16 -1.24
CA ILE A 50 6.77 -14.73 -0.21
C ILE A 50 6.16 -14.45 1.16
N LYS A 51 6.03 -15.48 1.97
CA LYS A 51 5.56 -15.40 3.36
C LYS A 51 6.74 -15.51 4.32
N GLY A 52 6.75 -14.67 5.34
CA GLY A 52 7.81 -14.67 6.35
C GLY A 52 7.38 -14.00 7.64
N THR A 53 8.25 -14.06 8.63
CA THR A 53 8.07 -13.37 9.92
C THR A 53 9.02 -12.18 10.00
N VAL A 54 8.51 -11.04 10.42
CA VAL A 54 9.31 -9.82 10.59
C VAL A 54 10.25 -9.99 11.77
N LYS A 55 11.54 -9.81 11.53
CA LYS A 55 12.58 -9.86 12.56
C LYS A 55 12.96 -8.45 13.03
N ALA A 56 13.10 -7.52 12.10
CA ALA A 56 13.43 -6.12 12.38
C ALA A 56 12.76 -5.18 11.37
N VAL A 57 12.49 -3.96 11.81
CA VAL A 57 11.89 -2.89 11.00
C VAL A 57 12.75 -1.65 11.15
N ASP A 58 13.27 -1.16 10.03
CA ASP A 58 13.99 0.12 9.95
C ASP A 58 13.07 1.21 9.38
N GLU A 59 13.61 2.38 9.04
CA GLU A 59 12.83 3.49 8.51
C GLU A 59 12.27 3.19 7.11
N THR A 60 13.06 2.60 6.22
CA THR A 60 12.70 2.29 4.82
C THR A 60 12.63 0.79 4.50
N THR A 61 13.23 -0.05 5.34
CA THR A 61 13.40 -1.50 5.10
C THR A 61 12.81 -2.35 6.21
N VAL A 62 12.56 -3.61 5.90
CA VAL A 62 12.07 -4.65 6.81
C VAL A 62 12.90 -5.90 6.59
N VAL A 63 13.42 -6.48 7.68
CA VAL A 63 14.13 -7.76 7.65
C VAL A 63 13.15 -8.86 8.02
N ILE A 64 13.01 -9.86 7.14
CA ILE A 64 12.12 -10.99 7.36
C ILE A 64 12.87 -12.32 7.33
N THR A 65 12.38 -13.28 8.10
CA THR A 65 12.85 -14.67 8.07
C THR A 65 11.85 -15.54 7.30
N VAL A 66 12.37 -16.29 6.33
CA VAL A 66 11.57 -17.18 5.47
C VAL A 66 11.84 -18.64 5.84
N ASN A 67 10.81 -19.49 5.76
CA ASN A 67 10.88 -20.96 5.92
C ASN A 67 11.46 -21.50 7.24
N GLY A 68 11.60 -20.70 8.30
CA GLY A 68 12.07 -21.18 9.61
C GLY A 68 13.54 -21.64 9.67
N HIS A 69 14.23 -21.70 8.53
CA HIS A 69 15.65 -22.06 8.41
C HIS A 69 16.60 -20.88 8.69
N GLY A 70 16.09 -19.77 9.24
CA GLY A 70 16.91 -18.60 9.59
C GLY A 70 17.42 -17.80 8.40
N THR A 71 16.94 -18.06 7.17
CA THR A 71 17.29 -17.22 6.01
C THR A 71 16.64 -15.85 6.17
N GLU A 72 17.49 -14.85 6.40
CA GLU A 72 17.12 -13.46 6.52
C GLU A 72 17.17 -12.78 5.16
N MET A 73 16.12 -12.03 4.86
CA MET A 73 15.99 -11.29 3.62
C MET A 73 15.50 -9.88 3.95
N THR A 74 16.14 -8.89 3.35
CA THR A 74 15.75 -7.48 3.50
C THR A 74 14.86 -7.08 2.34
N PHE A 75 13.70 -6.53 2.67
CA PHE A 75 12.74 -5.99 1.72
C PHE A 75 12.53 -4.51 1.99
N GLU A 76 12.26 -3.74 0.95
CA GLU A 76 11.75 -2.39 1.14
C GLU A 76 10.33 -2.45 1.71
N LYS A 77 9.98 -1.50 2.59
CA LYS A 77 8.64 -1.39 3.15
C LYS A 77 7.50 -1.41 2.12
N PRO A 78 7.61 -0.74 0.95
CA PRO A 78 6.60 -0.83 -0.11
C PRO A 78 6.43 -2.23 -0.69
N ALA A 79 7.39 -3.14 -0.52
CA ALA A 79 7.30 -4.51 -1.00
C ALA A 79 6.40 -5.41 -0.13
N ILE A 80 5.87 -4.89 0.98
CA ILE A 80 4.95 -5.62 1.86
C ILE A 80 3.52 -5.44 1.34
N LYS A 81 2.86 -6.55 1.00
CA LYS A 81 1.49 -6.54 0.45
C LYS A 81 0.45 -6.51 1.57
N GLN A 82 0.64 -7.35 2.58
CA GLN A 82 -0.26 -7.44 3.73
C GLN A 82 0.47 -7.97 4.96
N VAL A 83 -0.04 -7.57 6.13
CA VAL A 83 0.27 -8.20 7.41
C VAL A 83 -0.82 -9.22 7.69
N ASP A 84 -0.42 -10.47 7.94
CA ASP A 84 -1.37 -11.53 8.27
C ASP A 84 -1.79 -11.35 9.74
N PRO A 85 -3.10 -11.36 10.07
CA PRO A 85 -3.55 -11.36 11.46
C PRO A 85 -3.03 -12.61 12.17
N SER A 86 -2.51 -12.41 13.38
CA SER A 86 -1.94 -13.47 14.24
C SER A 86 -3.00 -14.44 14.74
#